data_AF-A0A9Q0F159-F1
#
_entry.id   AF-A0A9Q0F159-F1
#
_cell.length_a   1.000
_cell.length_b   1.000
_cell.length_c   1.000
_cell.angle_alpha   90.00
_cell.angle_beta   90.00
_cell.angle_gamma   90.00
#
_symmetry.space_group_name_H-M   'P 1'
#
loop_
_entity.id
_entity.type
_entity.pdbx_description
1 polymer ?
#
loop_
_entity_poly.entity_id
_entity_poly.type
_entity_poly.pdbx_seq_one_letter_code
_entity_poly.pdbx_strand_id
1 'polypeptide(L)'
;MHLSASPSSSPSPLPPFARPDAEERAGIFLSVLSYDGVHSSDSLVVTAAGIALALSEVPNTQAVEGVRICLVNPTTKEIEESELDMLLAGTRNAILMIREQPQKFAGKNGGLLQEDLQRLTMIGFHAMQRANSTLEDFSKNHASSRVFKKKCV
;
A
#
# COMPACT_ATOMS: atom_id res chain seq x y z
N MET A 1 23.11 -6.80 3.14
CA MET A 1 23.59 -5.49 3.63
C MET A 1 22.89 -5.21 4.95
N HIS A 2 23.63 -5.21 6.05
CA HIS A 2 23.12 -5.00 7.41
C HIS A 2 23.04 -3.49 7.65
N LEU A 3 21.85 -2.89 7.60
CA LEU A 3 21.66 -1.48 7.98
C LEU A 3 21.53 -1.37 9.50
N SER A 4 22.65 -1.12 10.19
CA SER A 4 22.62 -0.52 11.52
C SER A 4 22.30 0.96 11.35
N ALA A 5 21.11 1.38 11.78
CA ALA A 5 20.68 2.77 11.69
C ALA A 5 21.34 3.63 12.78
N SER A 6 22.11 4.63 12.36
CA SER A 6 22.58 5.74 13.20
C SER A 6 21.41 6.69 13.53
N PRO A 7 21.39 7.37 14.69
CA PRO A 7 20.19 8.01 15.24
C PRO A 7 19.85 9.39 14.65
N SER A 8 20.38 9.78 13.48
CA SER A 8 20.32 11.18 12.99
C SER A 8 19.64 11.39 11.64
N SER A 9 18.93 10.41 11.08
CA SER A 9 18.11 10.61 9.88
C SER A 9 16.64 10.46 10.25
N SER A 10 15.83 11.50 10.05
CA SER A 10 14.37 11.42 10.14
C SER A 10 13.90 10.15 9.41
N PRO A 11 13.20 9.21 10.08
CA PRO A 11 12.81 7.97 9.44
C PRO A 11 11.86 8.28 8.29
N SER A 12 12.06 7.64 7.14
CA SER A 12 11.07 7.61 6.07
C SER A 12 9.71 7.24 6.68
N PRO A 13 8.58 7.82 6.20
CA PRO A 13 7.28 7.61 6.82
C PRO A 13 7.02 6.12 6.96
N LEU A 14 6.68 5.71 8.19
CA LEU A 14 6.39 4.33 8.49
C LEU A 14 5.32 3.83 7.52
N PRO A 15 5.45 2.61 6.98
CA PRO A 15 4.40 2.03 6.17
C PRO A 15 3.06 2.06 6.93
N PRO A 16 1.92 2.23 6.25
CA PRO A 16 0.60 2.45 6.86
C PRO A 16 0.13 1.29 7.75
N PHE A 17 0.79 0.14 7.63
CA PHE A 17 0.54 -1.08 8.39
C PHE A 17 1.54 -1.29 9.55
N ALA A 18 2.50 -0.39 9.72
CA ALA A 18 3.45 -0.45 10.82
C ALA A 18 2.79 0.03 12.12
N ARG A 19 3.00 -0.73 13.19
CA ARG A 19 2.53 -0.38 14.52
C ARG A 19 3.44 0.68 15.15
N PRO A 20 2.89 1.76 15.71
CA PRO A 20 3.69 2.73 16.45
C PRO A 20 4.21 2.19 17.81
N ASP A 21 3.60 1.12 18.34
CA ASP A 21 3.82 0.56 19.68
C ASP A 21 4.41 -0.86 19.70
N ALA A 22 4.87 -1.38 18.55
CA ALA A 22 5.42 -2.73 18.52
C ALA A 22 6.81 -2.78 19.17
N GLU A 23 6.91 -3.48 20.31
CA GLU A 23 8.19 -3.77 20.98
C GLU A 23 9.09 -4.69 20.14
N GLU A 24 8.49 -5.54 19.31
CA GLU A 24 9.20 -6.44 18.41
C GLU A 24 9.14 -5.93 16.96
N ARG A 25 10.32 -5.82 16.34
CA ARG A 25 10.48 -5.20 15.02
C ARG A 25 10.13 -6.20 13.92
N ALA A 26 8.89 -6.18 13.46
CA ALA A 26 8.48 -6.93 12.27
C ALA A 26 9.04 -6.27 11.00
N GLY A 27 9.69 -7.06 10.14
CA GLY A 27 10.18 -6.66 8.83
C GLY A 27 9.52 -7.47 7.73
N ILE A 28 9.26 -6.85 6.58
CA ILE A 28 8.73 -7.53 5.40
C ILE A 28 9.76 -7.39 4.28
N PHE A 29 10.09 -8.52 3.66
CA PHE A 29 10.90 -8.55 2.46
C PHE A 29 10.06 -9.06 1.29
N LEU A 30 10.02 -8.31 0.20
CA LEU A 30 9.27 -8.65 -1.01
C LEU A 30 10.22 -8.62 -2.19
N SER A 31 10.05 -9.60 -3.09
CA SER A 31 10.80 -9.69 -4.33
C SER A 31 9.84 -10.00 -5.48
N VAL A 32 10.00 -9.27 -6.58
CA VAL A 32 9.22 -9.50 -7.80
C VAL A 32 9.86 -10.65 -8.55
N LEU A 33 9.20 -11.80 -8.55
CA LEU A 33 9.70 -13.02 -9.22
C LEU A 33 9.41 -13.03 -10.72
N SER A 34 8.34 -12.35 -11.14
CA SER A 34 7.89 -12.27 -12.51
C SER A 34 7.21 -10.91 -12.75
N TYR A 35 7.41 -10.35 -13.94
CA TYR A 35 6.94 -9.03 -14.33
C TYR A 35 6.53 -9.06 -15.80
N ASP A 36 5.37 -8.48 -16.12
CA ASP A 36 4.82 -8.48 -17.49
C ASP A 36 5.48 -7.46 -18.41
N GLY A 37 6.26 -6.52 -17.87
CA GLY A 37 6.88 -5.44 -18.65
C GLY A 37 5.95 -4.26 -18.93
N VAL A 38 4.69 -4.32 -18.51
CA VAL A 38 3.62 -3.41 -18.94
C VAL A 38 3.05 -2.59 -17.79
N HIS A 39 2.82 -3.19 -16.62
CA HIS A 39 2.22 -2.50 -15.48
C HIS A 39 3.20 -2.42 -14.32
N SER A 40 3.34 -1.27 -13.67
CA SER A 40 4.20 -1.15 -12.50
C SER A 40 3.83 -2.14 -11.38
N SER A 41 4.82 -2.78 -10.78
CA SER A 41 4.63 -3.71 -9.66
C SER A 41 4.31 -3.02 -8.32
N ASP A 42 4.40 -1.69 -8.23
CA ASP A 42 4.34 -0.97 -6.95
C ASP A 42 3.02 -1.21 -6.19
N SER A 43 1.88 -1.18 -6.88
CA SER A 43 0.56 -1.44 -6.29
C SER A 43 0.45 -2.88 -5.80
N LEU A 44 0.95 -3.85 -6.58
CA LEU A 44 0.97 -5.26 -6.21
C LEU A 44 1.89 -5.55 -5.03
N VAL A 45 3.03 -4.86 -4.93
CA VAL A 45 3.95 -4.99 -3.80
C VAL A 45 3.29 -4.51 -2.50
N VAL A 46 2.54 -3.40 -2.54
CA VAL A 46 1.75 -2.93 -1.38
C VAL A 46 0.71 -3.97 -0.98
N THR A 47 -0.03 -4.51 -1.95
CA THR A 47 -1.03 -5.55 -1.70
C THR A 47 -0.41 -6.82 -1.11
N ALA A 48 0.73 -7.26 -1.64
CA ALA A 48 1.46 -8.42 -1.13
C ALA A 48 1.95 -8.21 0.31
N ALA A 49 2.45 -7.01 0.65
CA ALA A 49 2.82 -6.66 2.02
C ALA A 49 1.62 -6.74 2.97
N GLY A 50 0.47 -6.18 2.55
CA GLY A 50 -0.77 -6.19 3.32
C GLY A 50 -1.27 -7.60 3.62
N ILE A 51 -1.30 -8.46 2.60
CA ILE A 51 -1.72 -9.87 2.76
C ILE A 51 -0.70 -10.65 3.61
N ALA A 52 0.60 -10.47 3.38
CA ALA A 52 1.63 -11.16 4.15
C ALA A 52 1.50 -10.85 5.65
N LEU A 53 1.23 -9.60 6.00
CA LEU A 53 0.94 -9.21 7.38
C LEU A 53 -0.39 -9.78 7.89
N ALA A 54 -1.43 -9.75 7.07
CA ALA A 54 -2.74 -10.29 7.44
C ALA A 54 -2.73 -11.81 7.66
N LEU A 55 -1.79 -12.53 7.05
CA LEU A 55 -1.58 -13.97 7.27
C LEU A 55 -0.60 -14.27 8.40
N SER A 56 0.26 -13.30 8.75
CA SER A 56 1.25 -13.45 9.82
C SER A 56 0.61 -13.51 11.20
N GLU A 57 1.39 -13.92 12.19
CA GLU A 57 0.97 -13.95 13.60
C GLU A 57 1.05 -12.57 14.27
N VAL A 58 1.44 -11.52 13.53
CA VAL A 58 1.49 -10.15 14.04
C VAL A 58 0.06 -9.69 14.38
N PRO A 59 -0.22 -9.20 15.61
CA PRO A 59 -1.60 -9.18 16.07
C PRO A 59 -2.60 -8.33 15.27
N ASN A 60 -2.63 -7.01 15.29
CA ASN A 60 -3.74 -6.21 14.75
C ASN A 60 -3.55 -5.92 13.25
N THR A 61 -3.37 -6.94 12.42
CA THR A 61 -3.17 -6.80 10.98
C THR A 61 -4.48 -6.96 10.21
N GLN A 62 -4.57 -6.24 9.10
CA GLN A 62 -5.69 -6.29 8.16
C GLN A 62 -5.12 -6.41 6.76
N ALA A 63 -5.90 -7.00 5.85
CA ALA A 63 -5.56 -6.97 4.44
C ALA A 63 -5.56 -5.51 3.96
N VAL A 64 -4.51 -5.15 3.24
CA VAL A 64 -4.34 -3.83 2.62
C VAL A 64 -4.14 -4.06 1.13
N GLU A 65 -4.84 -3.29 0.33
CA GLU A 65 -4.68 -3.25 -1.11
C GLU A 65 -3.99 -1.94 -1.52
N GLY A 66 -3.08 -2.03 -2.49
CA GLY A 66 -2.55 -0.88 -3.21
C GLY A 66 -3.17 -0.75 -4.60
N VAL A 67 -3.52 0.47 -5.01
CA VAL A 67 -3.94 0.80 -6.38
C VAL A 67 -3.19 2.03 -6.86
N ARG A 68 -2.79 2.03 -8.13
CA ARG A 68 -2.20 3.21 -8.78
C ARG A 68 -3.24 3.90 -9.64
N ILE A 69 -3.26 5.24 -9.58
CA ILE A 69 -4.29 6.11 -10.15
C ILE A 69 -3.63 7.13 -11.09
N CYS A 70 -3.87 6.92 -12.37
CA CYS A 70 -3.94 7.93 -13.45
C CYS A 70 -5.13 7.55 -14.36
N LEU A 71 -5.19 6.24 -14.63
CA LEU A 71 -6.35 5.37 -14.79
C LEU A 71 -6.28 4.32 -13.65
N VAL A 72 -7.20 3.36 -13.54
CA VAL A 72 -7.08 2.28 -12.52
C VAL A 72 -6.01 1.28 -12.97
N ASN A 73 -4.91 1.18 -12.21
CA ASN A 73 -3.74 0.33 -12.52
C ASN A 73 -3.23 0.50 -13.95
N PRO A 74 -2.73 1.71 -14.29
CA PRO A 74 -2.29 2.03 -15.64
C PRO A 74 -1.01 1.29 -16.04
N THR A 75 -0.78 1.20 -17.33
CA THR A 75 0.48 0.76 -17.91
C THR A 75 1.59 1.81 -17.69
N THR A 76 2.85 1.41 -17.77
CA THR A 76 4.00 2.33 -17.67
C THR A 76 3.93 3.45 -18.71
N LYS A 77 3.43 3.16 -19.92
CA LYS A 77 3.24 4.17 -20.97
C LYS A 77 2.17 5.20 -20.63
N GLU A 78 1.04 4.75 -20.10
CA GLU A 78 -0.05 5.64 -19.68
C GLU A 78 0.37 6.53 -18.49
N ILE A 79 1.25 6.03 -17.60
CA ILE A 79 1.84 6.84 -16.53
C ILE A 79 2.76 7.92 -17.11
N GLU A 80 3.60 7.59 -18.10
CA GLU A 80 4.53 8.54 -18.72
C GLU A 80 3.83 9.69 -19.47
N GLU A 81 2.66 9.41 -20.04
CA GLU A 81 1.80 10.38 -20.74
C GLU A 81 0.87 11.14 -19.80
N SER A 82 0.73 10.70 -18.55
CA SER A 82 -0.17 11.33 -17.57
C SER A 82 0.51 12.45 -16.79
N GLU A 83 -0.30 13.46 -16.45
CA GLU A 83 0.09 14.53 -15.52
C GLU A 83 -0.13 14.12 -14.05
N LEU A 84 -0.68 12.93 -13.81
CA LEU A 84 -1.02 12.42 -12.49
C LEU A 84 -0.41 11.03 -12.27
N ASP A 85 0.26 10.85 -11.14
CA ASP A 85 0.76 9.56 -10.71
C ASP A 85 0.60 9.43 -9.19
N MET A 86 -0.46 8.74 -8.78
CA MET A 86 -0.83 8.59 -7.39
C MET A 86 -0.96 7.11 -7.02
N LEU A 87 -0.30 6.69 -5.95
CA LEU A 87 -0.43 5.37 -5.36
C LEU A 87 -1.26 5.49 -4.08
N LEU A 88 -2.38 4.79 -4.04
CA LEU A 88 -3.25 4.68 -2.88
C LEU A 88 -3.05 3.33 -2.22
N ALA A 89 -3.08 3.30 -0.90
CA ALA A 89 -3.16 2.07 -0.12
C ALA A 89 -4.31 2.17 0.87
N GLY A 90 -5.13 1.13 0.97
CA GLY A 90 -6.32 1.15 1.82
C GLY A 90 -6.81 -0.23 2.20
N THR A 91 -7.65 -0.26 3.23
CA THR A 91 -8.47 -1.42 3.58
C THR A 91 -9.85 -1.24 2.96
N ARG A 92 -10.74 -2.21 3.19
CA ARG A 92 -12.15 -2.12 2.80
C ARG A 92 -12.86 -0.87 3.33
N ASN A 93 -12.45 -0.35 4.48
CA ASN A 93 -13.18 0.70 5.20
C ASN A 93 -12.53 2.08 5.07
N ALA A 94 -11.22 2.15 4.81
CA ALA A 94 -10.50 3.41 4.85
C ALA A 94 -9.25 3.39 3.97
N ILE A 95 -8.91 4.56 3.43
CA ILE A 95 -7.63 4.81 2.79
C ILE A 95 -6.60 5.08 3.90
N LEU A 96 -5.46 4.41 3.83
CA LEU A 96 -4.40 4.50 4.83
C LEU A 96 -3.22 5.34 4.35
N MET A 97 -2.89 5.29 3.05
CA MET A 97 -1.79 6.05 2.47
C MET A 97 -2.20 6.60 1.11
N ILE A 98 -1.78 7.83 0.85
CA ILE A 98 -1.72 8.43 -0.46
C ILE A 98 -0.26 8.80 -0.72
N ARG A 99 0.30 8.36 -1.84
CA ARG A 99 1.63 8.72 -2.28
C ARG A 99 1.56 9.25 -3.70
N GLU A 100 1.81 10.54 -3.84
CA GLU A 100 2.01 11.17 -5.12
C GLU A 100 3.47 11.03 -5.53
N GLN A 101 3.72 10.61 -6.76
CA GLN A 101 5.05 10.66 -7.35
C GLN A 101 5.25 12.02 -8.02
N PRO A 102 6.43 12.63 -7.90
CA PRO A 102 6.75 13.88 -8.59
C PRO A 102 6.99 13.60 -10.09
N GLN A 103 5.96 13.18 -10.81
CA GLN A 103 6.00 13.06 -12.26
C GLN A 103 5.40 14.35 -12.83
N LYS A 104 6.25 15.17 -13.45
CA LYS A 104 5.91 16.23 -14.44
C LYS A 104 4.62 17.03 -14.22
N PHE A 105 4.22 17.32 -12.98
CA PHE A 105 3.26 18.37 -12.69
C PHE A 105 3.96 19.73 -12.85
N ALA A 106 4.46 20.01 -14.06
CA ALA A 106 4.82 21.34 -14.51
C ALA A 106 3.63 21.82 -15.35
N GLY A 107 2.52 22.07 -14.67
CA GLY A 107 1.25 22.43 -15.31
C GLY A 107 1.46 23.58 -16.29
N LYS A 108 0.98 23.39 -17.52
CA LYS A 108 0.83 24.50 -18.45
C LYS A 108 -0.28 25.47 -18.03
N ASN A 109 -1.17 25.11 -17.09
CA ASN A 109 -2.08 26.01 -16.37
C ASN A 109 -2.65 25.31 -15.12
N GLY A 110 -2.22 25.69 -13.91
CA GLY A 110 -2.92 25.38 -12.65
C GLY A 110 -2.50 24.09 -11.94
N GLY A 111 -2.32 24.18 -10.62
CA GLY A 111 -2.17 23.06 -9.68
C GLY A 111 -3.32 22.04 -9.76
N LEU A 112 -3.08 20.79 -9.34
CA LEU A 112 -4.16 19.86 -9.06
C LEU A 112 -5.03 20.48 -7.96
N LEU A 113 -6.29 20.77 -8.25
CA LEU A 113 -7.18 21.37 -7.27
C LEU A 113 -7.49 20.35 -6.16
N GLN A 114 -7.71 20.83 -4.94
CA GLN A 114 -8.07 19.98 -3.79
C GLN A 114 -9.28 19.08 -4.11
N GLU A 115 -10.23 19.57 -4.91
CA GLU A 115 -11.42 18.82 -5.35
C GLU A 115 -11.08 17.65 -6.27
N ASP A 116 -10.11 17.82 -7.18
CA ASP A 116 -9.71 16.78 -8.12
C ASP A 116 -8.99 15.66 -7.38
N LEU A 117 -8.11 16.02 -6.44
CA LEU A 117 -7.44 15.03 -5.57
C LEU A 117 -8.46 14.20 -4.78
N GLN A 118 -9.51 14.81 -4.23
CA GLN A 118 -10.58 14.10 -3.53
C GLN A 118 -11.35 13.16 -4.45
N ARG A 119 -11.71 13.61 -5.66
CA ARG A 119 -12.41 12.77 -6.64
C ARG A 119 -11.57 11.55 -7.05
N LEU A 120 -10.29 11.78 -7.36
CA LEU A 120 -9.35 10.73 -7.75
C LEU A 120 -9.15 9.71 -6.62
N THR A 121 -9.02 10.20 -5.39
CA THR A 121 -8.93 9.39 -4.18
C THR A 121 -10.18 8.51 -4.02
N MET A 122 -11.37 9.07 -4.24
CA MET A 122 -12.63 8.31 -4.16
C MET A 122 -12.79 7.28 -5.28
N ILE A 123 -12.36 7.59 -6.51
CA ILE A 123 -12.34 6.64 -7.62
C ILE A 123 -11.43 5.45 -7.27
N GLY A 124 -10.23 5.74 -6.77
CA GLY A 124 -9.30 4.69 -6.37
C GLY A 124 -9.80 3.86 -5.19
N PHE A 125 -10.42 4.49 -4.19
CA PHE A 125 -11.07 3.75 -3.09
C PHE A 125 -12.15 2.79 -3.60
N HIS A 126 -13.00 3.26 -4.52
CA HIS A 126 -14.03 2.41 -5.12
C HIS A 126 -13.43 1.25 -5.93
N ALA A 127 -12.35 1.48 -6.67
CA ALA A 127 -11.64 0.44 -7.41
C ALA A 127 -11.10 -0.65 -6.47
N MET A 128 -10.54 -0.26 -5.32
CA MET A 128 -10.03 -1.18 -4.30
C MET A 128 -11.09 -1.98 -3.55
N GLN A 129 -12.38 -1.61 -3.59
CA GLN A 129 -13.37 -2.33 -2.77
C GLN A 129 -13.53 -3.81 -3.16
N ARG A 130 -13.38 -4.14 -4.45
CA ARG A 130 -13.56 -5.52 -4.95
C ARG A 130 -12.40 -6.43 -4.58
N ALA A 131 -11.17 -5.94 -4.68
CA ALA A 131 -10.02 -6.75 -4.32
C ALA A 131 -9.93 -6.84 -2.79
N ASN A 132 -10.11 -5.76 -2.03
CA ASN A 132 -10.18 -5.82 -0.57
C ASN A 132 -11.18 -6.85 -0.02
N SER A 133 -12.39 -6.97 -0.57
CA SER A 133 -13.32 -8.02 -0.11
C SER A 133 -12.77 -9.43 -0.32
N THR A 134 -12.12 -9.65 -1.47
CA THR A 134 -11.51 -10.93 -1.81
C THR A 134 -10.29 -11.23 -0.93
N LEU A 135 -9.49 -10.22 -0.62
CA LEU A 135 -8.32 -10.34 0.25
C LEU A 135 -8.71 -10.59 1.71
N GLU A 136 -9.79 -9.95 2.19
CA GLU A 136 -10.35 -10.24 3.52
C GLU A 136 -10.81 -11.69 3.62
N ASP A 137 -11.53 -12.18 2.62
CA ASP A 137 -12.03 -13.55 2.63
C ASP A 137 -10.89 -14.57 2.50
N PHE A 138 -9.89 -14.27 1.66
CA PHE A 138 -8.66 -15.05 1.58
C PHE A 138 -7.93 -15.11 2.93
N SER A 139 -7.74 -13.96 3.58
CA SER A 139 -7.10 -13.88 4.90
C SER A 139 -7.88 -14.66 5.95
N LYS A 140 -9.21 -14.57 5.99
CA LYS A 140 -10.02 -15.34 6.96
C LYS A 140 -9.87 -16.86 6.78
N ASN A 141 -9.72 -17.33 5.55
CA ASN A 141 -9.61 -18.76 5.25
C ASN A 141 -8.19 -19.32 5.49
N HIS A 142 -7.16 -18.49 5.42
CA HIS A 142 -5.76 -18.93 5.43
C HIS A 142 -4.90 -18.32 6.54
N ALA A 143 -5.40 -17.36 7.32
CA ALA A 143 -4.65 -16.77 8.42
C ALA A 143 -4.25 -17.87 9.41
N SER A 144 -2.98 -17.85 9.83
CA SER A 144 -2.50 -18.74 10.88
C SER A 144 -3.42 -18.59 12.08
N SER A 145 -3.84 -19.71 12.67
CA SER A 145 -4.66 -19.67 13.88
C SER A 145 -3.94 -18.76 14.87
N ARG A 146 -4.63 -17.73 15.39
CA ARG A 146 -4.06 -16.75 16.34
C ARG A 146 -3.74 -17.47 17.65
N VAL A 147 -2.71 -18.31 17.63
CA VAL A 147 -2.39 -19.35 18.62
C VAL A 147 -1.53 -18.82 19.75
N PHE A 148 -1.09 -17.56 19.68
CA PHE A 148 -0.73 -16.82 20.89
C PHE A 148 -1.99 -16.40 21.65
N LYS A 149 -2.58 -17.44 22.28
CA LYS A 149 -3.34 -17.36 23.52
C LYS A 149 -2.71 -16.31 24.41
N LYS A 150 -3.58 -15.51 25.05
CA LYS A 150 -3.53 -15.22 26.50
C LYS A 150 -2.43 -16.01 27.21
N LYS A 151 -1.21 -15.48 27.25
CA LYS A 151 -0.11 -15.91 28.13
C LYS A 151 1.08 -15.00 27.87
N CYS A 152 1.04 -13.82 28.47
CA CYS A 152 2.13 -13.26 29.25
C CYS A 152 1.45 -12.35 30.28
N VAL A 153 1.46 -12.85 31.51
CA VAL A 153 1.15 -12.28 32.84
C VAL A 153 0.41 -10.95 32.88
#